data_AF-A0A0B1S4A4-F1
#
_entry.id   AF-A0A0B1S4A4-F1
#
_cell.length_a   1.000
_cell.length_b   1.000
_cell.length_c   1.000
_cell.angle_alpha   90.00
_cell.angle_beta   90.00
_cell.angle_gamma   90.00
#
_symmetry.space_group_name_H-M   'P 1'
#
loop_
_entity.id
_entity.type
_entity.pdbx_description
1 polymer ?
#
loop_
_entity_poly.entity_id
_entity_poly.type
_entity_poly.pdbx_seq_one_letter_code
_entity_poly.pdbx_strand_id
1 'polypeptide(L)'
;MKLIERELREWPPLLNKREVQDMVHGPISLFHPLDRVIDTREFQRLRDLKQQGVTYFVYPCSTHCRFVHSLGTYWLAYKFVESLKRDSSLNITGQDHLCVSLAALCHDLGHGPFSHLFDGAFRDASGAPPYKHETLSILILRRIVNNPDVRAALEEYLGTGEEFARNMTFIEEIISSEKFDINGRWLPRGRPVEKAFLYDVVSNGNDSIDVDKC
;
A
#
# COMPACT_ATOMS: atom_id res chain seq x y z
N MET A 1 19.28 1.25 30.23
CA MET A 1 19.75 1.55 28.86
C MET A 1 19.11 0.67 27.79
N LYS A 2 19.01 -0.67 27.95
CA LYS A 2 18.40 -1.56 26.92
C LYS A 2 16.87 -1.50 26.75
N LEU A 3 16.11 -1.01 27.74
CA LEU A 3 14.65 -0.86 27.62
C LEU A 3 14.25 0.37 26.79
N ILE A 4 15.00 1.47 26.93
CA ILE A 4 14.73 2.74 26.21
C ILE A 4 15.06 2.60 24.72
N GLU A 5 16.09 1.84 24.34
CA GLU A 5 16.40 1.57 22.92
C GLU A 5 15.35 0.70 22.22
N ARG A 6 14.55 -0.07 22.99
CA ARG A 6 13.55 -0.99 22.45
C ARG A 6 12.18 -0.32 22.28
N GLU A 7 11.86 0.66 23.12
CA GLU A 7 10.66 1.51 23.00
C GLU A 7 10.75 2.53 21.84
N LEU A 8 11.95 2.79 21.31
CA LEU A 8 12.18 3.78 20.26
C LEU A 8 11.99 3.29 18.81
N ARG A 9 11.50 2.06 18.60
CA ARG A 9 11.29 1.49 17.24
C ARG A 9 9.88 0.98 16.98
N GLU A 10 8.89 1.50 17.70
CA GLU A 10 7.49 1.22 17.38
C GLU A 10 7.00 2.17 16.29
N TRP A 11 6.34 1.61 15.26
CA TRP A 11 5.68 2.39 14.23
C TRP A 11 4.19 2.58 14.59
N PRO A 12 3.63 3.79 14.44
CA PRO A 12 4.22 5.00 13.85
C PRO A 12 5.16 5.77 14.80
N PRO A 13 6.21 6.45 14.29
CA PRO A 13 7.04 7.34 15.09
C PRO A 13 6.27 8.58 15.58
N LEU A 14 6.57 9.03 16.81
CA LEU A 14 5.90 10.18 17.44
C LEU A 14 6.18 11.52 16.73
N LEU A 15 7.43 11.75 16.33
CA LEU A 15 7.89 13.06 15.84
C LEU A 15 8.29 13.06 14.36
N ASN A 16 8.66 11.91 13.81
CA ASN A 16 9.17 11.82 12.45
C ASN A 16 8.03 11.64 11.44
N LYS A 17 7.35 12.75 11.12
CA LYS A 17 6.27 12.79 10.14
C LYS A 17 6.31 14.06 9.29
N ARG A 18 5.83 13.95 8.05
CA ARG A 18 5.51 15.06 7.15
C ARG A 18 3.99 15.22 7.06
N GLU A 19 3.48 16.43 6.98
CA GLU A 19 2.05 16.67 6.75
C GLU A 19 1.79 17.09 5.30
N VAL A 20 0.74 16.53 4.70
CA VAL A 20 0.26 16.88 3.36
C VAL A 20 -1.20 17.30 3.45
N GLN A 21 -1.54 18.42 2.84
CA GLN A 21 -2.93 18.88 2.79
C GLN A 21 -3.67 18.13 1.69
N ASP A 22 -4.76 17.47 2.06
CA ASP A 22 -5.65 16.75 1.16
C ASP A 22 -7.06 17.35 1.20
N MET A 23 -7.72 17.42 0.05
CA MET A 23 -9.04 18.07 -0.08
C MET A 23 -10.19 17.23 0.48
N VAL A 24 -10.02 15.92 0.62
CA VAL A 24 -11.05 14.99 1.10
C VAL A 24 -10.86 14.72 2.59
N HIS A 25 -9.63 14.50 3.01
CA HIS A 25 -9.31 14.05 4.38
C HIS A 25 -8.70 15.13 5.27
N GLY A 26 -8.48 16.34 4.75
CA GLY A 26 -7.75 17.40 5.45
C GLY A 26 -6.26 17.05 5.57
N PRO A 27 -5.59 17.37 6.69
CA PRO A 27 -4.18 17.03 6.84
C PRO A 27 -3.97 15.50 6.94
N ILE A 28 -3.15 14.97 6.04
CA ILE A 28 -2.64 13.59 6.06
C ILE A 28 -1.25 13.59 6.71
N SER A 29 -1.07 12.81 7.77
CA SER A 29 0.25 12.59 8.37
C SER A 29 0.95 11.44 7.65
N LEU A 30 2.11 11.74 7.05
CA LEU A 30 3.02 10.77 6.42
C LEU A 30 4.13 10.43 7.40
N PHE A 31 4.00 9.28 8.04
CA PHE A 31 4.99 8.79 8.98
C PHE A 31 6.19 8.16 8.29
N HIS A 32 7.39 8.45 8.78
CA HIS A 32 8.59 7.75 8.36
C HIS A 32 8.44 6.23 8.60
N PRO A 33 8.83 5.33 7.67
CA PRO A 33 9.61 5.55 6.45
C PRO A 33 8.81 5.73 5.14
N LEU A 34 7.50 5.94 5.20
CA LEU A 34 6.65 6.05 4.00
C LEU A 34 6.99 7.28 3.15
N ASP A 35 7.50 8.34 3.76
CA ASP A 35 8.04 9.52 3.08
C ASP A 35 9.11 9.17 2.05
N ARG A 36 10.01 8.22 2.38
CA ARG A 36 11.09 7.77 1.47
C ARG A 36 10.56 7.03 0.25
N VAL A 37 9.46 6.30 0.39
CA VAL A 37 8.78 5.62 -0.72
C VAL A 37 8.11 6.65 -1.63
N ILE A 38 7.42 7.63 -1.04
CA ILE A 38 6.71 8.69 -1.77
C ILE A 38 7.67 9.54 -2.59
N ASP A 39 8.85 9.83 -2.06
CA ASP A 39 9.84 10.72 -2.70
C ASP A 39 10.67 10.02 -3.80
N THR A 40 10.30 8.79 -4.19
CA THR A 40 10.89 8.09 -5.34
C THR A 40 10.28 8.52 -6.67
N ARG A 41 11.05 8.43 -7.76
CA ARG A 41 10.55 8.73 -9.11
C ARG A 41 9.37 7.84 -9.49
N GLU A 42 9.42 6.57 -9.11
CA GLU A 42 8.40 5.56 -9.33
C GLU A 42 7.05 5.98 -8.72
N PHE A 43 7.06 6.49 -7.49
CA PHE A 43 5.84 6.98 -6.84
C PHE A 43 5.41 8.35 -7.38
N GLN A 44 6.34 9.28 -7.58
CA GLN A 44 6.04 10.62 -8.12
C GLN A 44 5.42 10.58 -9.52
N ARG A 45 5.71 9.54 -10.33
CA ARG A 45 5.06 9.28 -11.62
C ARG A 45 3.53 9.25 -11.52
N LEU A 46 2.96 8.84 -10.39
CA LEU A 46 1.50 8.78 -10.21
C LEU A 46 0.83 10.14 -10.30
N ARG A 47 1.58 11.26 -10.20
CA ARG A 47 1.04 12.61 -10.38
C ARG A 47 0.56 12.87 -11.81
N ASP A 48 1.19 12.20 -12.79
CA ASP A 48 0.89 12.37 -14.21
C ASP A 48 -0.20 11.40 -14.70
N LEU A 49 -0.67 10.50 -13.84
CA LEU A 49 -1.72 9.53 -14.16
C LEU A 49 -3.06 9.98 -13.59
N LYS A 50 -4.00 10.34 -14.46
CA LYS A 50 -5.38 10.65 -14.05
C LYS A 50 -6.06 9.39 -13.50
N GLN A 51 -6.68 9.51 -12.32
CA GLN A 51 -7.38 8.39 -11.68
C GLN A 51 -8.42 7.78 -12.62
N GLN A 52 -9.31 8.63 -13.14
CA GLN A 52 -10.42 8.22 -14.01
C GLN A 52 -10.09 8.24 -15.52
N GLY A 53 -8.81 8.16 -15.88
CA GLY A 53 -8.36 8.05 -17.27
C GLY A 53 -8.89 9.18 -18.18
N VAL A 54 -9.77 8.83 -19.12
CA VAL A 54 -10.34 9.75 -20.13
C VAL A 54 -11.62 10.46 -19.67
N THR A 55 -12.12 10.17 -18.47
CA THR A 55 -13.38 10.73 -17.94
C THR A 55 -13.39 12.27 -17.93
N TYR A 56 -12.22 12.90 -17.80
CA TYR A 56 -12.09 14.36 -17.83
C TYR A 56 -12.52 15.02 -19.16
N PHE A 57 -12.64 14.27 -20.26
CA PHE A 57 -13.21 14.78 -21.51
C PHE A 57 -14.72 15.04 -21.43
N VAL A 58 -15.41 14.38 -20.48
CA VAL A 58 -16.85 14.57 -20.23
C VAL A 58 -17.08 15.37 -18.96
N TYR A 59 -16.28 15.13 -17.92
CA TYR A 59 -16.34 15.81 -16.63
C TYR A 59 -15.04 16.58 -16.38
N PRO A 60 -14.94 17.87 -16.77
CA PRO A 60 -13.67 18.62 -16.73
C PRO A 60 -13.00 18.71 -15.36
N CYS A 61 -13.73 18.49 -14.27
CA CYS A 61 -13.20 18.45 -12.90
C CYS A 61 -12.55 17.10 -12.51
N SER A 62 -12.71 16.05 -13.31
CA SER A 62 -12.12 14.71 -13.06
C SER A 62 -10.62 14.65 -13.41
N THR A 63 -9.84 15.59 -12.86
CA THR A 63 -8.41 15.76 -13.13
C THR A 63 -7.51 15.27 -12.01
N HIS A 64 -8.09 14.73 -10.93
CA HIS A 64 -7.32 14.15 -9.82
C HIS A 64 -6.49 12.96 -10.31
N CYS A 65 -5.31 12.79 -9.70
CA CYS A 65 -4.32 11.83 -10.11
C CYS A 65 -4.22 10.65 -9.13
N ARG A 66 -3.62 9.56 -9.59
CA ARG A 66 -3.37 8.37 -8.77
C ARG A 66 -2.53 8.68 -7.54
N PHE A 67 -1.66 9.69 -7.61
CA PHE A 67 -0.85 10.11 -6.46
C PHE A 67 -1.72 10.54 -5.27
N VAL A 68 -2.74 11.38 -5.47
CA VAL A 68 -3.59 11.83 -4.37
C VAL A 68 -4.50 10.71 -3.87
N HIS A 69 -4.96 9.84 -4.77
CA HIS A 69 -5.69 8.62 -4.42
C HIS A 69 -4.87 7.72 -3.49
N SER A 70 -3.65 7.35 -3.88
CA SER A 70 -2.77 6.50 -3.07
C SER A 70 -2.45 7.10 -1.70
N LEU A 71 -2.34 8.43 -1.57
CA LEU A 71 -2.19 9.08 -0.26
C LEU A 71 -3.45 8.95 0.60
N GLY A 72 -4.63 9.12 -0.01
CA GLY A 72 -5.92 8.94 0.66
C GLY A 72 -6.13 7.50 1.14
N THR A 73 -5.91 6.51 0.25
CA THR A 73 -6.00 5.08 0.57
C THR A 73 -5.07 4.70 1.72
N TYR A 74 -3.81 5.16 1.68
CA TYR A 74 -2.87 5.02 2.81
C TYR A 74 -3.46 5.56 4.11
N TRP A 75 -3.99 6.78 4.08
CA TRP A 75 -4.45 7.47 5.28
C TRP A 75 -5.68 6.79 5.90
N LEU A 76 -6.58 6.27 5.07
CA LEU A 76 -7.71 5.46 5.52
C LEU A 76 -7.24 4.12 6.10
N ALA A 77 -6.33 3.42 5.43
CA ALA A 77 -5.76 2.17 5.94
C ALA A 77 -5.08 2.37 7.30
N TYR A 78 -4.28 3.44 7.43
CA TYR A 78 -3.64 3.81 8.70
C TYR A 78 -4.67 4.01 9.81
N LYS A 79 -5.67 4.87 9.59
CA LYS A 79 -6.69 5.15 10.61
C LYS A 79 -7.51 3.90 10.97
N PHE A 80 -7.79 3.05 9.98
CA PHE A 80 -8.52 1.81 10.20
C PHE A 80 -7.75 0.84 11.09
N VAL A 81 -6.48 0.56 10.76
CA VAL A 81 -5.64 -0.34 11.56
C VAL A 81 -5.35 0.25 12.95
N GLU A 82 -5.13 1.56 13.06
CA GLU A 82 -4.97 2.23 14.35
C GLU A 82 -6.22 2.09 15.23
N SER A 83 -7.41 2.11 14.64
CA SER A 83 -8.66 1.85 15.36
C SER A 83 -8.74 0.40 15.83
N LEU A 84 -8.36 -0.57 14.98
CA LEU A 84 -8.34 -1.99 15.35
C LEU A 84 -7.32 -2.28 16.45
N LYS A 85 -6.15 -1.62 16.44
CA LYS A 85 -5.07 -1.81 17.41
C LYS A 85 -5.49 -1.48 18.85
N ARG A 86 -6.59 -0.74 19.04
CA ARG A 86 -7.20 -0.48 20.36
C ARG A 86 -7.69 -1.76 21.03
N ASP A 87 -8.04 -2.79 20.27
CA ASP A 87 -8.29 -4.12 20.79
C ASP A 87 -6.97 -4.90 20.88
N SER A 88 -6.43 -4.98 22.09
CA SER A 88 -5.19 -5.71 22.36
C SER A 88 -5.27 -7.21 22.04
N SER A 89 -6.47 -7.80 21.98
CA SER A 89 -6.64 -9.23 21.68
C SER A 89 -6.26 -9.56 20.23
N LEU A 90 -6.32 -8.57 19.33
CA LEU A 90 -5.93 -8.72 17.92
C LEU A 90 -4.41 -8.76 17.71
N ASN A 91 -3.62 -8.41 18.72
CA ASN A 91 -2.15 -8.48 18.71
C ASN A 91 -1.51 -7.81 17.47
N ILE A 92 -2.05 -6.66 17.05
CA ILE A 92 -1.55 -5.88 15.90
C ILE A 92 -0.28 -5.14 16.32
N THR A 93 0.83 -5.47 15.66
CA THR A 93 2.14 -4.85 15.91
C THR A 93 2.33 -3.59 15.07
N GLY A 94 3.29 -2.72 15.45
CA GLY A 94 3.68 -1.59 14.61
C GLY A 94 4.15 -2.00 13.21
N GLN A 95 4.80 -3.18 13.08
CA GLN A 95 5.17 -3.75 11.78
C GLN A 95 3.96 -4.12 10.93
N ASP A 96 2.92 -4.71 11.53
CA ASP A 96 1.68 -5.03 10.81
C ASP A 96 1.02 -3.77 10.28
N HIS A 97 0.96 -2.74 11.12
CA HIS A 97 0.38 -1.47 10.77
C HIS A 97 1.17 -0.76 9.65
N LEU A 98 2.51 -0.78 9.71
CA LEU A 98 3.36 -0.26 8.64
C LEU A 98 3.19 -1.06 7.35
N CYS A 99 3.15 -2.40 7.41
CA CYS A 99 2.95 -3.24 6.22
C CYS A 99 1.62 -2.93 5.52
N VAL A 100 0.52 -2.86 6.27
CA VAL A 100 -0.81 -2.54 5.69
C VAL A 100 -0.80 -1.13 5.10
N SER A 101 -0.21 -0.16 5.80
CA SER A 101 -0.08 1.22 5.33
C SER A 101 0.76 1.33 4.05
N LEU A 102 1.87 0.59 3.96
CA LEU A 102 2.75 0.57 2.79
C LEU A 102 2.07 -0.14 1.61
N ALA A 103 1.32 -1.22 1.86
CA ALA A 103 0.51 -1.89 0.84
C ALA A 103 -0.55 -0.94 0.27
N ALA A 104 -1.29 -0.25 1.15
CA ALA A 104 -2.29 0.75 0.77
C ALA A 104 -1.70 1.89 -0.07
N LEU A 105 -0.54 2.39 0.34
CA LEU A 105 0.18 3.43 -0.39
C LEU A 105 0.60 2.95 -1.79
N CYS A 106 1.01 1.70 -1.93
CA CYS A 106 1.67 1.18 -3.13
C CYS A 106 0.78 0.34 -4.06
N HIS A 107 -0.48 0.07 -3.69
CA HIS A 107 -1.34 -0.86 -4.45
C HIS A 107 -1.54 -0.45 -5.91
N ASP A 108 -1.47 0.85 -6.19
CA ASP A 108 -1.77 1.46 -7.49
C ASP A 108 -0.52 1.84 -8.33
N LEU A 109 0.68 1.50 -7.87
CA LEU A 109 1.95 1.83 -8.54
C LEU A 109 2.01 1.36 -10.01
N GLY A 110 1.39 0.23 -10.30
CA GLY A 110 1.43 -0.49 -11.56
C GLY A 110 0.55 0.05 -12.67
N HIS A 111 -0.26 1.08 -12.41
CA HIS A 111 -1.12 1.63 -13.45
C HIS A 111 -0.34 2.29 -14.58
N GLY A 112 -0.78 2.00 -15.81
CA GLY A 112 -0.29 2.63 -17.04
C GLY A 112 -1.03 3.93 -17.40
N PRO A 113 -0.65 4.56 -18.53
CA PRO A 113 -1.32 5.75 -19.05
C PRO A 113 -2.81 5.51 -19.29
N PHE A 114 -3.67 6.40 -18.83
CA PHE A 114 -5.13 6.24 -18.89
C PHE A 114 -5.71 5.09 -18.04
N SER A 115 -4.96 4.64 -17.02
CA SER A 115 -5.49 3.76 -15.97
C SER A 115 -6.12 2.48 -16.55
N HIS A 116 -7.40 2.23 -16.29
CA HIS A 116 -8.08 1.01 -16.72
C HIS A 116 -8.25 0.85 -18.24
N LEU A 117 -8.05 1.94 -19.00
CA LEU A 117 -8.00 1.82 -20.46
C LEU A 117 -6.75 1.06 -20.92
N PHE A 118 -5.64 1.17 -20.16
CA PHE A 118 -4.34 0.59 -20.52
C PHE A 118 -4.28 -0.91 -20.33
N ASP A 119 -4.67 -1.38 -19.15
CA ASP A 119 -4.69 -2.80 -18.77
C ASP A 119 -5.99 -3.50 -19.21
N GLY A 120 -6.96 -2.76 -19.75
CA GLY A 120 -8.15 -3.28 -20.42
C GLY A 120 -8.06 -3.17 -21.94
N ALA A 121 -8.87 -2.29 -22.53
CA ALA A 121 -9.11 -2.26 -23.98
C ALA A 121 -7.85 -2.04 -24.83
N PHE A 122 -6.89 -1.22 -24.38
CA PHE A 122 -5.65 -1.00 -25.11
C PHE A 122 -4.76 -2.25 -25.13
N ARG A 123 -4.58 -2.91 -23.98
CA ARG A 123 -3.86 -4.20 -23.90
C ARG A 123 -4.47 -5.20 -24.87
N ASP A 124 -5.80 -5.36 -24.82
CA ASP A 124 -6.51 -6.33 -25.65
C ASP A 124 -6.34 -6.02 -27.15
N ALA A 125 -6.42 -4.74 -27.53
CA ALA A 125 -6.20 -4.31 -28.91
C ALA A 125 -4.73 -4.45 -29.37
N SER A 126 -3.76 -4.36 -28.46
CA SER A 126 -2.33 -4.48 -28.78
C SER A 126 -1.85 -5.92 -28.97
N GLY A 127 -2.66 -6.91 -28.58
CA GLY A 127 -2.27 -8.33 -28.56
C GLY A 127 -1.26 -8.68 -27.46
N ALA A 128 -1.05 -7.78 -26.48
CA ALA A 128 -0.20 -8.05 -25.33
C ALA A 128 -0.82 -9.14 -24.44
N PRO A 129 0.00 -9.97 -23.76
CA PRO A 129 -0.51 -10.97 -22.84
C PRO A 129 -1.31 -10.33 -21.69
N PRO A 130 -2.27 -11.05 -21.10
CA PRO A 130 -3.03 -10.53 -19.97
C PRO A 130 -2.08 -10.24 -18.80
N TYR A 131 -2.18 -9.04 -18.26
CA TYR A 131 -1.52 -8.63 -17.04
C TYR A 131 -2.50 -7.83 -16.18
N LYS A 132 -2.19 -7.79 -14.88
CA LYS A 132 -2.90 -7.06 -13.84
C LYS A 132 -2.01 -5.91 -13.36
N HIS A 133 -2.58 -4.73 -13.12
CA HIS A 133 -1.77 -3.61 -12.62
C HIS A 133 -1.23 -3.92 -11.22
N GLU A 134 -1.92 -4.71 -10.41
CA GLU A 134 -1.48 -5.20 -9.09
C GLU A 134 -0.15 -5.97 -9.20
N THR A 135 0.01 -6.81 -10.23
CA THR A 135 1.28 -7.51 -10.49
C THR A 135 2.40 -6.51 -10.82
N LEU A 136 2.10 -5.48 -11.61
CA LEU A 136 3.06 -4.43 -11.93
C LEU A 136 3.37 -3.56 -10.69
N SER A 137 2.41 -3.31 -9.81
CA SER A 137 2.58 -2.58 -8.55
C SER A 137 3.60 -3.29 -7.65
N ILE A 138 3.49 -4.62 -7.52
CA ILE A 138 4.46 -5.44 -6.78
C ILE A 138 5.87 -5.32 -7.38
N LEU A 139 6.01 -5.39 -8.71
CA LEU A 139 7.32 -5.26 -9.37
C LEU A 139 7.94 -3.88 -9.18
N ILE A 140 7.14 -2.81 -9.25
CA ILE A 140 7.60 -1.44 -9.01
C ILE A 140 7.94 -1.24 -7.53
N LEU A 141 7.16 -1.77 -6.61
CA LEU A 141 7.46 -1.74 -5.17
C LEU A 141 8.81 -2.42 -4.90
N ARG A 142 9.05 -3.62 -5.43
CA ARG A 142 10.35 -4.30 -5.30
C ARG A 142 11.49 -3.44 -5.84
N ARG A 143 11.29 -2.76 -6.96
CA ARG A 143 12.27 -1.83 -7.53
C ARG A 143 12.54 -0.64 -6.61
N ILE A 144 11.50 -0.03 -6.02
CA ILE A 144 11.64 1.04 -5.03
C ILE A 144 12.44 0.56 -3.82
N VAL A 145 12.10 -0.60 -3.29
CA VAL A 145 12.75 -1.20 -2.12
C VAL A 145 14.20 -1.62 -2.39
N ASN A 146 14.60 -1.81 -3.64
CA ASN A 146 15.99 -2.06 -4.02
C ASN A 146 16.87 -0.80 -4.00
N ASN A 147 16.29 0.40 -3.87
CA ASN A 147 17.08 1.61 -3.60
C ASN A 147 17.67 1.51 -2.18
N PRO A 148 19.00 1.63 -1.99
CA PRO A 148 19.65 1.45 -0.68
C PRO A 148 19.11 2.37 0.43
N ASP A 149 18.77 3.62 0.10
CA ASP A 149 18.28 4.59 1.09
C ASP A 149 16.86 4.24 1.55
N VAL A 150 16.01 3.82 0.61
CA VAL A 150 14.65 3.37 0.91
C VAL A 150 14.69 2.05 1.67
N ARG A 151 15.57 1.12 1.26
CA ARG A 151 15.78 -0.16 1.93
C ARG A 151 16.17 0.04 3.39
N ALA A 152 17.19 0.86 3.64
CA ALA A 152 17.68 1.13 4.98
C ALA A 152 16.60 1.72 5.89
N ALA A 153 15.82 2.69 5.38
CA ALA A 153 14.72 3.30 6.12
C ALA A 153 13.60 2.29 6.45
N LEU A 154 13.27 1.38 5.52
CA LEU A 154 12.29 0.33 5.75
C LEU A 154 12.79 -0.73 6.73
N GLU A 155 14.06 -1.14 6.64
CA GLU A 155 14.67 -2.14 7.51
C GLU A 155 14.74 -1.70 8.98
N GLU A 156 14.80 -0.39 9.24
CA GLU A 156 14.74 0.16 10.60
C GLU A 156 13.47 -0.27 11.36
N TYR A 157 12.33 -0.39 10.66
CA TYR A 157 11.04 -0.75 11.24
C TYR A 157 10.60 -2.17 10.90
N LEU A 158 10.87 -2.64 9.68
CA LEU A 158 10.43 -3.96 9.18
C LEU A 158 11.44 -5.08 9.45
N GLY A 159 12.52 -4.79 10.18
CA GLY A 159 13.57 -5.76 10.50
C GLY A 159 14.51 -6.00 9.31
N THR A 160 15.40 -6.97 9.45
CA THR A 160 16.42 -7.32 8.43
C THR A 160 16.37 -8.80 8.08
N GLY A 161 16.97 -9.22 6.96
CA GLY A 161 17.07 -10.64 6.60
C GLY A 161 15.72 -11.30 6.37
N GLU A 162 15.48 -12.45 7.00
CA GLU A 162 14.23 -13.21 6.86
C GLU A 162 13.00 -12.46 7.37
N GLU A 163 13.16 -11.65 8.40
CA GLU A 163 12.06 -10.85 8.96
C GLU A 163 11.55 -9.83 7.95
N PHE A 164 12.48 -9.11 7.30
CA PHE A 164 12.16 -8.17 6.23
C PHE A 164 11.49 -8.88 5.05
N ALA A 165 12.02 -10.04 4.64
CA ALA A 165 11.47 -10.82 3.54
C ALA A 165 10.02 -11.27 3.81
N ARG A 166 9.72 -11.68 5.05
CA ARG A 166 8.36 -12.02 5.48
C ARG A 166 7.43 -10.81 5.49
N ASN A 167 7.92 -9.65 5.93
CA ASN A 167 7.15 -8.40 5.90
C ASN A 167 6.86 -7.92 4.48
N MET A 168 7.83 -8.02 3.56
CA MET A 168 7.61 -7.75 2.14
C MET A 168 6.61 -8.72 1.52
N THR A 169 6.72 -10.02 1.85
CA THR A 169 5.75 -11.03 1.39
C THR A 169 4.34 -10.64 1.82
N PHE A 170 4.16 -10.21 3.08
CA PHE A 170 2.86 -9.75 3.56
C PHE A 170 2.33 -8.53 2.78
N ILE A 171 3.17 -7.53 2.52
CA ILE A 171 2.80 -6.33 1.74
C ILE A 171 2.35 -6.72 0.33
N GLU A 172 3.10 -7.59 -0.34
CA GLU A 172 2.78 -8.06 -1.69
C GLU A 172 1.49 -8.88 -1.75
N GLU A 173 1.25 -9.72 -0.75
CA GLU A 173 0.04 -10.53 -0.64
C GLU A 173 -1.22 -9.68 -0.36
N ILE A 174 -1.09 -8.57 0.38
CA ILE A 174 -2.18 -7.59 0.53
C ILE A 174 -2.51 -6.95 -0.83
N ILE A 175 -1.50 -6.56 -1.62
CA ILE A 175 -1.71 -5.95 -2.94
C ILE A 175 -2.33 -6.96 -3.92
N SER A 176 -1.96 -8.25 -3.86
CA SER A 176 -2.52 -9.27 -4.74
C SER A 176 -3.91 -9.74 -4.35
N SER A 177 -4.33 -9.55 -3.10
CA SER A 177 -5.65 -9.91 -2.56
C SER A 177 -6.00 -11.41 -2.58
N GLU A 178 -5.03 -12.30 -2.75
CA GLU A 178 -5.26 -13.75 -2.83
C GLU A 178 -5.06 -14.43 -1.46
N LYS A 179 -6.16 -14.83 -0.82
CA LYS A 179 -6.15 -15.37 0.57
C LYS A 179 -6.44 -16.86 0.69
N PHE A 180 -7.34 -17.36 -0.15
CA PHE A 180 -7.82 -18.74 -0.06
C PHE A 180 -7.81 -19.40 -1.43
N ASP A 181 -7.46 -20.69 -1.48
CA ASP A 181 -7.69 -21.51 -2.66
C ASP A 181 -9.17 -21.93 -2.76
N ILE A 182 -9.49 -22.66 -3.84
CA ILE A 182 -10.84 -23.20 -4.08
C ILE A 182 -11.34 -24.14 -2.97
N ASN A 183 -10.46 -24.63 -2.10
CA ASN A 183 -10.78 -25.53 -0.99
C ASN A 183 -10.86 -24.79 0.35
N GLY A 184 -10.72 -23.45 0.36
CA GLY A 184 -10.73 -22.64 1.58
C GLY A 184 -9.42 -22.71 2.38
N ARG A 185 -8.32 -23.18 1.78
CA ARG A 185 -7.02 -23.24 2.46
C ARG A 185 -6.35 -21.87 2.47
N TRP A 186 -5.84 -21.47 3.63
CA TRP A 186 -5.01 -20.26 3.79
C TRP A 186 -3.75 -20.33 2.92
N LEU A 187 -3.65 -19.40 1.96
CA LEU A 187 -2.51 -19.28 1.02
C LEU A 187 -1.38 -18.35 1.50
N PRO A 188 -1.67 -17.20 2.16
CA PRO A 188 -0.64 -16.24 2.52
C PRO A 188 0.43 -16.81 3.45
N ARG A 189 1.67 -16.37 3.23
CA ARG A 189 2.85 -16.76 4.00
C ARG A 189 3.40 -15.61 4.85
N GLY A 190 3.05 -14.37 4.52
CA GLY A 190 3.50 -13.18 5.23
C GLY A 190 2.97 -13.11 6.65
N ARG A 191 1.73 -13.58 6.88
CA ARG A 191 1.08 -13.68 8.19
C ARG A 191 0.23 -14.93 8.32
N PRO A 192 0.05 -15.44 9.54
CA PRO A 192 -0.80 -16.60 9.79
C PRO A 192 -2.29 -16.20 9.78
N VAL A 193 -3.18 -17.20 9.77
CA VAL A 193 -4.63 -17.02 9.59
C VAL A 193 -5.29 -16.17 10.69
N GLU A 194 -4.70 -16.12 11.89
CA GLU A 194 -5.19 -15.28 12.99
C GLU A 194 -5.11 -13.78 12.65
N LYS A 195 -4.31 -13.41 11.66
CA LYS A 195 -4.20 -12.04 11.11
C LYS A 195 -4.85 -11.88 9.74
N ALA A 196 -5.72 -12.81 9.34
CA ALA A 196 -6.39 -12.77 8.04
C ALA A 196 -7.16 -11.46 7.79
N PHE A 197 -7.74 -10.89 8.85
CA PHE A 197 -8.49 -9.63 8.80
C PHE A 197 -7.68 -8.44 8.26
N LEU A 198 -6.35 -8.46 8.34
CA LEU A 198 -5.51 -7.38 7.81
C LEU A 198 -5.44 -7.39 6.27
N TYR A 199 -5.69 -8.53 5.63
CA TYR A 199 -5.71 -8.64 4.18
C TYR A 199 -6.99 -8.06 3.57
N ASP A 200 -8.01 -7.79 4.38
CA ASP A 200 -9.27 -7.18 3.95
C ASP A 200 -9.24 -5.65 3.92
N VAL A 201 -8.17 -5.04 4.44
CA VAL A 201 -8.13 -3.59 4.62
C VAL A 201 -7.94 -2.86 3.31
N VAL A 202 -7.03 -3.33 2.45
CA VAL A 202 -6.55 -2.57 1.27
C VAL A 202 -7.21 -3.04 -0.02
N SER A 203 -7.20 -4.34 -0.25
CA SER A 203 -7.83 -4.95 -1.41
C SER A 203 -8.55 -6.20 -0.95
N ASN A 204 -9.88 -6.14 -0.95
CA ASN A 204 -10.72 -7.20 -0.44
C ASN A 204 -11.45 -7.91 -1.58
N GLY A 205 -10.84 -8.99 -2.07
CA GLY A 205 -11.42 -9.84 -3.10
C GLY A 205 -12.64 -10.67 -2.67
N ASN A 206 -13.04 -10.66 -1.40
CA ASN A 206 -14.19 -11.43 -0.93
C ASN A 206 -15.51 -10.71 -1.18
N ASP A 207 -15.62 -9.46 -0.73
CA ASP A 207 -16.86 -8.67 -0.78
C ASP A 207 -16.67 -7.26 -1.34
N SER A 208 -15.44 -6.90 -1.75
CA SER A 208 -15.09 -5.57 -2.27
C SER A 208 -15.29 -4.43 -1.28
N ILE A 209 -15.32 -4.70 0.03
CA ILE A 209 -15.31 -3.67 1.07
C ILE A 209 -13.87 -3.47 1.54
N ASP A 210 -13.21 -2.43 1.02
CA ASP A 210 -11.84 -2.05 1.36
C ASP A 210 -11.65 -0.52 1.30
N VAL A 211 -10.54 -0.03 1.86
CA VAL A 211 -10.24 1.41 1.95
C VAL A 211 -9.86 2.05 0.60
N ASP A 212 -9.54 1.25 -0.42
CA ASP A 212 -9.33 1.74 -1.78
C ASP A 212 -10.64 2.23 -2.42
N LYS A 213 -11.76 1.58 -2.11
CA LYS A 213 -13.09 1.94 -2.65
C LYS A 213 -13.86 2.98 -1.83
N CYS A 214 -13.31 3.45 -0.71
CA CYS A 214 -13.97 4.37 0.24
C CYS A 214 -13.78 5.86 -0.09
#